data_AF-A0A6G8I4P1-F1
#
_entry.id   AF-A0A6G8I4P1-F1
#
_cell.length_a   1.000
_cell.length_b   1.000
_cell.length_c   1.000
_cell.angle_alpha   90.00
_cell.angle_beta   90.00
_cell.angle_gamma   90.00
#
_symmetry.space_group_name_H-M   'P 1'
#
loop_
_entity.id
_entity.type
_entity.pdbx_description
1 polymer ?
#
loop_
_entity_poly.entity_id
_entity_poly.type
_entity_poly.pdbx_seq_one_letter_code
_entity_poly.pdbx_strand_id
1 'polypeptide(L)'
;MRAIDRVREVSPPLSPKDKEMVRVAQRCIMAALDHSRAASITLTTDKGEHPTVEVPPAALKLIGQLLGVMSEGRPVVLMPTDQEFTTVEAANFLNVSRPFVIKEIEAGRLPYRKVGSHRRIALDDLVEYGRNMRARQANALKKMAENARELGLDY
;
A
#
# COMPACT_ATOMS: atom_id res chain seq x y z
N MET A 1 -10.57 2.29 27.50
CA MET A 1 -10.36 2.95 26.19
C MET A 1 -9.81 1.88 25.24
N ARG A 2 -10.66 1.28 24.40
CA ARG A 2 -10.26 0.16 23.54
C ARG A 2 -9.26 0.69 22.52
N ALA A 3 -7.98 0.38 22.73
CA ALA A 3 -6.98 0.49 21.70
C ALA A 3 -7.44 -0.47 20.61
N ILE A 4 -7.87 0.10 19.48
CA ILE A 4 -8.19 -0.64 18.27
C ILE A 4 -6.94 -1.47 17.99
N ASP A 5 -7.03 -2.78 18.21
CA ASP A 5 -6.02 -3.75 17.83
C ASP A 5 -5.75 -3.52 16.36
N ARG A 6 -4.63 -2.83 16.10
CA ARG A 6 -4.21 -2.50 14.76
C ARG A 6 -3.82 -3.82 14.15
N VAL A 7 -4.70 -4.35 13.31
CA VAL A 7 -4.38 -5.36 12.30
C VAL A 7 -3.42 -4.71 11.30
N ARG A 8 -2.21 -4.39 11.76
CA ARG A 8 -1.05 -4.17 10.92
C ARG A 8 -0.48 -5.56 10.67
N GLU A 9 -1.28 -6.41 10.04
CA GLU A 9 -0.82 -7.71 9.57
C GLU A 9 0.12 -7.44 8.40
N VAL A 10 1.40 -7.31 8.74
CA VAL A 10 2.47 -7.38 7.75
C VAL A 10 2.59 -8.85 7.39
N SER A 11 2.37 -9.17 6.11
CA SER A 11 2.58 -10.54 5.64
C SER A 11 4.00 -11.02 5.98
N PRO A 12 4.17 -12.23 6.56
CA PRO A 12 5.49 -12.76 6.86
C PRO A 12 6.32 -12.91 5.57
N PRO A 13 7.66 -12.85 5.65
CA PRO A 13 8.50 -13.01 4.48
C PRO A 13 8.26 -14.37 3.82
N LEU A 14 7.90 -14.36 2.54
CA LEU A 14 7.61 -15.57 1.77
C LEU A 14 8.89 -16.35 1.46
N SER A 15 8.83 -17.67 1.63
CA SER A 15 9.89 -18.57 1.16
C SER A 15 9.97 -18.55 -0.38
N PRO A 16 11.08 -19.00 -1.00
CA PRO A 16 11.17 -19.10 -2.47
C PRO A 16 10.03 -19.93 -3.08
N LYS A 17 9.60 -20.99 -2.39
CA LYS A 17 8.48 -21.83 -2.79
C LYS A 17 7.15 -21.06 -2.74
N ASP A 18 6.91 -20.32 -1.66
CA ASP A 18 5.67 -19.55 -1.51
C ASP A 18 5.60 -18.40 -2.52
N LYS A 19 6.73 -17.78 -2.87
CA LYS A 19 6.80 -16.76 -3.93
C LYS A 19 6.33 -17.31 -5.28
N GLU A 20 6.76 -18.53 -5.62
CA GLU A 20 6.31 -19.16 -6.86
C GLU A 20 4.82 -19.54 -6.80
N MET A 21 4.35 -20.07 -5.67
CA MET A 21 2.93 -20.34 -5.45
C MET A 21 2.07 -19.09 -5.64
N VAL A 22 2.48 -17.98 -5.03
CA VAL A 22 1.79 -16.69 -5.14
C VAL A 22 1.79 -16.16 -6.58
N ARG A 23 2.89 -16.31 -7.33
CA ARG A 23 2.98 -15.93 -8.75
C ARG A 23 2.06 -16.77 -9.64
N VAL A 24 1.98 -18.08 -9.40
CA VAL A 24 1.06 -18.97 -10.13
C VAL A 24 -0.38 -18.60 -9.81
N ALA A 25 -0.73 -18.44 -8.54
CA ALA A 25 -2.07 -18.06 -8.10
C ALA A 25 -2.52 -16.71 -8.70
N GLN A 26 -1.64 -15.70 -8.68
CA GLN A 26 -1.89 -14.40 -9.30
C GLN A 26 -2.24 -14.54 -10.79
N ARG A 27 -1.44 -15.29 -11.57
CA ARG A 27 -1.70 -15.51 -13.00
C ARG A 27 -3.02 -16.23 -13.24
N CYS A 28 -3.30 -17.30 -12.49
CA CYS A 28 -4.55 -18.06 -12.63
C CYS A 28 -5.78 -17.21 -12.34
N ILE A 29 -5.77 -16.44 -11.25
CA ILE A 29 -6.89 -15.58 -10.87
C ILE A 29 -7.11 -14.47 -11.91
N MET A 30 -6.05 -13.80 -12.35
CA MET A 30 -6.17 -12.74 -13.36
C MET A 30 -6.68 -13.26 -14.70
N ALA A 31 -6.13 -14.38 -15.19
CA ALA A 31 -6.60 -15.01 -16.42
C ALA A 31 -8.07 -15.45 -16.35
N ALA A 32 -8.48 -16.03 -15.22
CA ALA A 32 -9.88 -16.45 -15.02
C ALA A 32 -10.86 -15.27 -14.98
N LEU A 33 -10.43 -14.12 -14.46
CA LEU A 33 -11.22 -12.89 -14.46
C LEU A 33 -11.32 -12.25 -15.85
N ASP A 34 -10.21 -12.18 -16.58
CA ASP A 34 -10.14 -11.53 -17.88
C ASP A 34 -10.84 -12.33 -18.98
N HIS A 35 -10.89 -13.66 -18.88
CA HIS A 35 -11.35 -14.52 -19.98
C HIS A 35 -12.61 -15.32 -19.63
N SER A 36 -12.84 -15.68 -18.37
CA SER A 36 -13.88 -16.64 -17.99
C SER A 36 -15.00 -16.05 -17.14
N ARG A 37 -14.95 -14.74 -16.81
CA ARG A 37 -15.89 -14.09 -15.87
C ARG A 37 -16.08 -14.92 -14.57
N ALA A 38 -15.03 -15.60 -14.13
CA ALA A 38 -15.10 -16.51 -13.01
C ALA A 38 -15.59 -15.75 -11.75
N ALA A 39 -16.70 -16.20 -11.17
CA ALA A 39 -17.30 -15.63 -9.97
C ALA A 39 -17.10 -16.51 -8.73
N SER A 40 -16.37 -17.63 -8.86
CA SER A 40 -16.20 -18.61 -7.78
C SER A 40 -14.77 -19.14 -7.67
N ILE A 41 -14.32 -19.40 -6.44
CA ILE A 41 -13.09 -20.14 -6.12
C ILE A 41 -13.47 -21.47 -5.51
N THR A 42 -12.86 -22.56 -5.96
CA THR A 42 -12.91 -23.85 -5.26
C THR A 42 -11.69 -23.98 -4.36
N LEU A 43 -11.91 -24.20 -3.06
CA LEU A 43 -10.85 -24.46 -2.09
C LEU A 43 -10.68 -25.96 -1.95
N THR A 44 -9.44 -26.44 -1.78
CA THR A 44 -9.17 -27.85 -1.46
C THR A 44 -8.70 -27.93 -0.02
N THR A 45 -9.43 -28.69 0.80
CA THR A 45 -9.03 -28.95 2.19
C THR A 45 -8.13 -30.17 2.29
N ASP A 46 -7.42 -30.27 3.41
CA ASP A 46 -6.64 -31.45 3.80
C ASP A 46 -7.47 -32.73 3.93
N LYS A 47 -8.80 -32.59 4.11
CA LYS A 47 -9.77 -33.69 4.15
C LYS A 47 -10.24 -34.15 2.77
N GLY A 48 -9.75 -33.53 1.69
CA GLY A 48 -10.20 -33.82 0.32
C GLY A 48 -11.58 -33.24 -0.02
N GLU A 49 -12.08 -32.30 0.80
CA GLU A 49 -13.30 -31.57 0.48
C GLU A 49 -12.98 -30.40 -0.46
N HIS A 50 -13.93 -30.10 -1.36
CA HIS A 50 -13.78 -29.05 -2.37
C HIS A 50 -14.89 -28.00 -2.29
N PRO A 51 -15.02 -27.25 -1.17
CA PRO A 51 -16.03 -26.21 -1.07
C PRO A 51 -15.79 -25.13 -2.14
N THR A 52 -16.87 -24.74 -2.82
CA THR A 52 -16.87 -23.63 -3.79
C THR A 52 -17.45 -22.40 -3.13
N VAL A 53 -16.75 -21.27 -3.26
CA VAL A 53 -17.11 -19.99 -2.67
C VAL A 53 -17.31 -18.98 -3.78
N GLU A 54 -18.48 -18.33 -3.80
CA GLU A 54 -18.71 -17.19 -4.68
C GLU A 54 -18.02 -15.94 -4.14
N VAL A 55 -17.27 -15.26 -5.01
CA VAL A 55 -16.51 -14.07 -4.67
C VAL A 55 -16.76 -13.02 -5.75
N PRO A 56 -17.16 -11.79 -5.40
CA PRO A 56 -17.35 -10.73 -6.38
C PRO A 56 -16.10 -10.54 -7.25
N PRO A 57 -16.24 -10.34 -8.59
CA PRO A 57 -15.09 -10.16 -9.49
C PRO A 57 -14.15 -9.03 -9.05
N ALA A 58 -14.68 -7.95 -8.47
CA ALA A 58 -13.89 -6.86 -7.92
C ALA A 58 -12.99 -7.31 -6.76
N ALA A 59 -13.50 -8.16 -5.85
CA ALA A 59 -12.73 -8.70 -4.73
C ALA A 59 -11.67 -9.71 -5.22
N LEU A 60 -12.01 -10.55 -6.19
CA LEU A 60 -11.04 -11.46 -6.82
C LEU A 60 -9.89 -10.69 -7.50
N LYS A 61 -10.20 -9.58 -8.15
CA LYS A 61 -9.18 -8.70 -8.75
C LYS A 61 -8.25 -8.12 -7.69
N LEU A 62 -8.78 -7.70 -6.55
CA LEU A 62 -7.98 -7.24 -5.42
C LEU A 62 -7.07 -8.35 -4.87
N ILE A 63 -7.58 -9.58 -4.74
CA ILE A 63 -6.76 -10.74 -4.33
C ILE A 63 -5.63 -10.98 -5.34
N GLY A 64 -5.92 -10.96 -6.65
CA GLY A 64 -4.90 -11.10 -7.69
C GLY A 64 -3.83 -10.01 -7.62
N GLN A 65 -4.21 -8.75 -7.36
CA GLN A 65 -3.27 -7.63 -7.21
C GLN A 65 -2.41 -7.79 -5.95
N LEU A 66 -3.02 -8.17 -4.83
CA LEU A 66 -2.35 -8.46 -3.56
C LEU A 66 -1.27 -9.53 -3.75
N LEU A 67 -1.62 -10.65 -4.39
CA LEU A 67 -0.67 -11.72 -4.70
C LEU A 67 0.47 -11.21 -5.59
N GLY A 68 0.18 -10.36 -6.57
CA GLY A 68 1.21 -9.71 -7.39
C GLY A 68 2.24 -8.96 -6.54
N VAL A 69 1.79 -8.08 -5.64
CA VAL A 69 2.68 -7.32 -4.74
C VAL A 69 3.47 -8.24 -3.80
N MET A 70 2.83 -9.28 -3.27
CA MET A 70 3.48 -10.28 -2.42
C MET A 70 4.56 -11.07 -3.16
N SER A 71 4.36 -11.39 -4.44
CA SER A 71 5.34 -12.12 -5.26
C SER A 71 6.67 -11.37 -5.43
N GLU A 72 6.62 -10.03 -5.37
CA GLU A 72 7.80 -9.15 -5.44
C GLU A 72 8.55 -9.07 -4.10
N GLY A 73 8.04 -9.71 -3.05
CA GLY A 73 8.60 -9.64 -1.70
C GLY A 73 8.40 -8.28 -1.04
N ARG A 74 7.47 -7.46 -1.53
CA ARG A 74 7.12 -6.19 -0.92
C ARG A 74 6.14 -6.42 0.22
N PRO A 75 6.34 -5.82 1.41
CA PRO A 75 5.38 -5.93 2.49
C PRO A 75 4.06 -5.26 2.09
N VAL A 76 2.95 -5.91 2.41
CA VAL A 76 1.60 -5.38 2.18
C VAL A 76 0.94 -5.09 3.51
N VAL A 77 0.19 -3.98 3.56
CA VAL A 77 -0.59 -3.57 4.72
C VAL A 77 -2.02 -3.33 4.24
N LEU A 78 -2.98 -4.03 4.84
CA LEU A 78 -4.41 -3.77 4.64
C LEU A 78 -4.86 -2.73 5.67
N MET A 79 -5.50 -1.65 5.22
CA MET A 79 -5.99 -0.58 6.09
C MET A 79 -7.40 -0.16 5.69
N PRO A 80 -8.33 0.03 6.64
CA PRO A 80 -9.63 0.65 6.37
C PRO A 80 -9.48 2.05 5.79
N THR A 81 -10.34 2.40 4.83
CA THR A 81 -10.28 3.68 4.12
C THR A 81 -10.66 4.88 5.01
N ASP A 82 -11.53 4.66 5.99
CA ASP A 82 -11.97 5.67 6.96
C ASP A 82 -10.98 5.84 8.14
N GLN A 83 -9.82 5.19 8.06
CA GLN A 83 -8.83 5.30 9.11
C GLN A 83 -8.16 6.67 9.13
N GLU A 84 -8.05 7.22 10.33
CA GLU A 84 -7.29 8.43 10.59
C GLU A 84 -5.98 8.15 11.30
N PHE A 85 -5.00 8.99 10.99
CA PHE A 85 -3.63 8.87 11.43
C PHE A 85 -3.34 9.95 12.46
N THR A 86 -2.72 9.55 13.57
CA THR A 86 -1.99 10.49 14.42
C THR A 86 -0.78 11.06 13.67
N THR A 87 -0.23 12.17 14.15
CA THR A 87 1.01 12.74 13.57
C THR A 87 2.19 11.77 13.59
N VAL A 88 2.23 10.83 14.55
CA VAL A 88 3.28 9.81 14.64
C VAL A 88 3.10 8.78 13.53
N GLU A 89 1.88 8.29 13.33
CA GLU A 89 1.60 7.32 12.27
C GLU A 89 1.77 7.91 10.89
N ALA A 90 1.35 9.16 10.70
CA ALA A 90 1.55 9.86 9.44
C ALA A 90 3.05 10.02 9.12
N ALA A 91 3.87 10.32 10.13
CA ALA A 91 5.32 10.40 9.97
C ALA A 91 5.92 9.05 9.57
N ASN A 92 5.50 7.97 10.24
CA ASN A 92 5.91 6.61 9.90
C ASN A 92 5.46 6.20 8.49
N PHE A 93 4.24 6.57 8.10
CA PHE A 93 3.70 6.28 6.77
C PHE A 93 4.46 7.01 5.66
N LEU A 94 4.79 8.28 5.87
CA LEU A 94 5.56 9.10 4.93
C LEU A 94 7.07 8.84 4.98
N ASN A 95 7.54 8.02 5.93
CA ASN A 95 8.94 7.76 6.21
C ASN A 95 9.76 9.04 6.50
N VAL A 96 9.22 9.89 7.38
CA VAL A 96 9.80 11.17 7.79
C VAL A 96 9.72 11.34 9.30
N SER A 97 10.32 12.40 9.84
CA SER A 97 10.24 12.70 11.27
C SER A 97 8.86 13.28 11.65
N ARG A 98 8.39 13.04 12.88
CA ARG A 98 7.17 13.67 13.39
C ARG A 98 7.21 15.20 13.33
N PRO A 99 8.31 15.89 13.70
CA PRO A 99 8.41 17.35 13.55
C PRO A 99 8.19 17.83 12.12
N PHE A 100 8.63 17.07 11.11
CA PHE A 100 8.37 17.39 9.71
C PHE A 100 6.86 17.40 9.42
N VAL A 101 6.12 16.37 9.82
CA VAL A 101 4.65 16.32 9.63
C VAL A 101 3.97 17.50 10.32
N ILE A 102 4.39 17.84 11.54
CA ILE A 102 3.83 19.00 12.27
C ILE A 102 4.07 20.29 11.49
N LYS A 103 5.28 20.49 10.95
CA LYS A 103 5.61 21.66 10.13
C LYS A 103 4.73 21.74 8.86
N GLU A 104 4.48 20.63 8.19
CA GLU A 104 3.64 20.59 6.99
C GLU A 104 2.18 20.93 7.30
N ILE A 105 1.68 20.45 8.45
CA ILE A 105 0.36 20.80 8.97
C ILE A 105 0.27 22.30 9.30
N GLU A 106 1.24 22.83 10.04
CA GLU A 106 1.24 24.24 10.46
C GLU A 106 1.38 25.20 9.28
N ALA A 107 2.04 24.75 8.21
CA ALA A 107 2.11 25.48 6.95
C ALA A 107 0.88 25.27 6.03
N GLY A 108 -0.15 24.57 6.48
CA GLY A 108 -1.41 24.35 5.74
C GLY A 108 -1.29 23.41 4.54
N ARG A 109 -0.18 22.67 4.40
CA ARG A 109 0.07 21.77 3.26
C ARG A 109 -0.48 20.37 3.46
N LEU A 110 -0.68 19.96 4.71
CA LEU A 110 -1.29 18.67 5.05
C LEU A 110 -2.57 18.92 5.84
N PRO A 111 -3.75 18.62 5.24
CA PRO A 111 -5.03 18.74 5.93
C PRO A 111 -5.06 17.88 7.20
N TYR A 112 -5.77 18.38 8.21
CA TYR A 112 -5.98 17.66 9.45
C TYR A 112 -7.25 18.16 10.13
N ARG A 113 -7.80 17.35 11.02
CA ARG A 113 -8.81 17.78 11.99
C ARG A 113 -8.32 17.58 13.41
N LYS A 114 -9.00 18.22 14.36
CA LYS A 114 -8.75 18.02 15.80
C LYS A 114 -9.79 17.06 16.38
N VAL A 115 -9.29 16.14 17.22
CA VAL A 115 -10.09 15.29 18.11
C VAL A 115 -9.62 15.59 19.52
N GLY A 116 -10.37 16.42 20.24
CA GLY A 116 -9.90 17.06 21.46
C GLY A 116 -8.62 17.85 21.19
N SER A 117 -7.56 17.55 21.94
CA SER A 117 -6.25 18.20 21.79
C SER A 117 -5.35 17.58 20.72
N HIS A 118 -5.76 16.46 20.11
CA HIS A 118 -4.92 15.73 19.16
C HIS A 118 -5.29 15.99 17.71
N ARG A 119 -4.26 16.07 16.85
CA ARG A 119 -4.44 16.14 15.39
C ARG A 119 -4.70 14.74 14.80
N ARG A 120 -5.55 14.68 13.79
CA ARG A 120 -5.88 13.50 12.99
C ARG A 120 -5.84 13.84 11.52
N ILE A 121 -5.25 12.97 10.71
CA ILE A 121 -5.05 13.15 9.27
C ILE A 121 -5.76 12.00 8.57
N ALA A 122 -6.61 12.29 7.59
CA ALA A 122 -7.28 11.24 6.82
C ALA A 122 -6.26 10.49 5.94
N LEU A 123 -6.51 9.20 5.69
CA LEU A 123 -5.64 8.41 4.81
C LEU A 123 -5.52 9.02 3.42
N ASP A 124 -6.62 9.49 2.83
CA ASP A 124 -6.64 10.04 1.48
C ASP A 124 -5.74 11.29 1.36
N ASP A 125 -5.86 12.22 2.32
CA ASP A 125 -5.01 13.41 2.41
C ASP A 125 -3.52 13.02 2.51
N LEU A 126 -3.22 11.99 3.30
CA LEU A 126 -1.86 11.52 3.53
C LEU A 126 -1.26 10.84 2.28
N VAL A 127 -2.06 10.05 1.57
CA VAL A 127 -1.68 9.39 0.32
C VAL A 127 -1.44 10.43 -0.77
N GLU A 128 -2.33 11.40 -0.92
CA GLU A 128 -2.19 12.49 -1.88
C GLU A 128 -0.94 13.32 -1.60
N TYR A 129 -0.76 13.74 -0.34
CA TYR A 129 0.43 14.47 0.09
C TYR A 129 1.72 13.69 -0.23
N GLY A 130 1.75 12.39 0.09
CA GLY A 130 2.89 11.51 -0.19
C GLY A 130 3.17 11.32 -1.67
N ARG A 131 2.15 11.30 -2.54
CA ARG A 131 2.34 11.29 -4.01
C ARG A 131 2.96 12.60 -4.50
N ASN A 132 2.44 13.73 -4.06
CA ASN A 132 2.95 15.06 -4.42
C ASN A 132 4.40 15.27 -3.91
N MET A 133 4.71 14.78 -2.71
CA MET A 133 6.07 14.79 -2.17
C MET A 133 7.05 14.01 -3.05
N ARG A 134 6.72 12.77 -3.44
CA ARG A 134 7.57 11.93 -4.30
C ARG A 134 7.75 12.53 -5.70
N ALA A 135 6.69 13.09 -6.28
CA ALA A 135 6.78 13.77 -7.57
C ALA A 135 7.74 14.98 -7.53
N ARG A 136 7.69 15.78 -6.45
CA ARG A 136 8.64 16.89 -6.25
C ARG A 136 10.08 16.41 -6.09
N GLN A 137 10.31 15.33 -5.33
CA GLN A 137 11.64 14.74 -5.17
C GLN A 137 12.21 14.22 -6.50
N ALA A 138 11.40 13.51 -7.30
CA ALA A 138 11.82 13.02 -8.61
C ALA A 138 12.17 14.16 -9.57
N ASN A 139 11.38 15.24 -9.57
CA ASN A 139 11.66 16.42 -10.39
C ASN A 139 12.95 17.12 -9.95
N ALA A 140 13.17 17.27 -8.64
CA ALA A 140 14.41 17.84 -8.11
C ALA A 140 15.65 17.01 -8.52
N LEU A 141 15.57 15.68 -8.43
CA LEU A 141 16.65 14.79 -8.86
C LEU A 141 16.93 14.92 -10.36
N LYS A 142 15.87 14.99 -11.18
CA LYS A 142 16.01 15.20 -12.63
C LYS A 142 16.73 16.52 -12.94
N LYS A 143 16.35 17.60 -12.26
CA LYS A 143 17.01 18.91 -12.40
C LYS A 143 18.47 18.86 -11.97
N MET A 144 18.79 18.17 -10.87
CA MET A 144 20.19 17.98 -10.44
C MET A 144 21.01 17.26 -11.52
N ALA A 145 20.45 16.22 -12.15
CA ALA A 145 21.11 15.49 -13.23
C ALA A 145 21.21 16.28 -14.55
N GLU A 146 20.26 17.18 -14.82
CA GLU A 146 20.36 18.13 -15.95
C GLU A 146 21.47 19.16 -15.70
N ASN A 147 21.52 19.75 -14.50
CA ASN A 147 22.55 20.71 -14.12
C ASN A 147 23.96 20.06 -14.14
N ALA A 148 24.09 18.81 -13.71
CA ALA A 148 25.37 18.08 -13.76
C ALA A 148 25.86 17.90 -15.21
N ARG A 149 24.95 17.55 -16.13
CA ARG A 149 25.23 17.43 -17.57
C ARG A 149 25.69 18.75 -18.19
N GLU A 150 24.98 19.83 -17.88
CA GLU A 150 25.35 21.17 -18.36
C GLU A 150 26.73 21.62 -17.87
N LEU A 151 27.11 21.21 -16.66
CA LEU A 151 28.40 21.51 -16.06
C LEU A 151 29.51 20.53 -16.45
N GLY A 152 29.23 19.50 -17.26
CA GLY A 152 30.19 18.47 -17.64
C GLY A 152 30.67 17.62 -16.46
N LEU A 153 29.84 17.45 -15.43
CA LEU A 153 30.13 16.68 -14.23
C LEU A 153 29.59 15.23 -14.29
N ASP A 154 29.25 14.76 -15.49
CA ASP A 154 28.84 13.38 -15.71
C ASP A 154 30.09 12.48 -15.68
N TYR A 155 30.09 11.46 -14.81
CA TYR A 155 31.15 10.45 -14.72
C TYR A 155 30.86 9.25 -15.63
#